data_AF-A0A370H2I0-F1
#
_entry.id   AF-A0A370H2I0-F1
#
_cell.length_a   1.000
_cell.length_b   1.000
_cell.length_c   1.000
_cell.angle_alpha   90.00
_cell.angle_beta   90.00
_cell.angle_gamma   90.00
#
_symmetry.space_group_name_H-M   'P 1'
#
loop_
_entity.id
_entity.type
_entity.pdbx_description
1 polymer ?
#
loop_
_entity_poly.entity_id
_entity_poly.type
_entity_poly.pdbx_seq_one_letter_code
_entity_poly.pdbx_strand_id
1 'polypeptide(L)'
;MIRPDVSFDRLAPTPEARDFAFEAKRAALGPHTVARRGWYEAFQRNSHEQRFRDTSCSRIMLKEQAVGTIALSAHVDHLRLNEIYLLPAHQEQGLETTILNVRLGQRW
;
A
#
# COMPACT_ATOMS: atom_id res chain seq x y z
N MET A 1 -14.57 -20.45 -9.07
CA MET A 1 -13.82 -19.52 -8.19
C MET A 1 -14.36 -18.12 -8.42
N ILE A 2 -14.88 -17.49 -7.37
CA ILE A 2 -15.30 -16.08 -7.42
C ILE A 2 -14.01 -15.25 -7.49
N ARG A 3 -13.84 -14.43 -8.52
CA ARG A 3 -12.74 -13.45 -8.53
C ARG A 3 -12.98 -12.50 -7.37
N PRO A 4 -12.01 -12.29 -6.48
CA PRO A 4 -12.14 -11.27 -5.45
C PRO A 4 -12.31 -9.93 -6.17
N ASP A 5 -13.31 -9.16 -5.72
CA ASP A 5 -13.64 -7.85 -6.27
C ASP A 5 -12.62 -6.80 -5.80
N VAL A 6 -11.38 -7.01 -6.24
CA VAL A 6 -10.20 -6.22 -5.89
C VAL A 6 -9.71 -5.52 -7.14
N SER A 7 -9.58 -4.21 -7.06
CA SER A 7 -9.00 -3.37 -8.10
C SER A 7 -7.91 -2.45 -7.53
N PHE A 8 -7.14 -1.84 -8.44
CA PHE A 8 -6.01 -0.99 -8.11
C PHE A 8 -6.12 0.32 -8.87
N ASP A 9 -6.30 1.41 -8.13
CA ASP A 9 -6.36 2.75 -8.70
C ASP A 9 -5.02 3.44 -8.50
N ARG A 10 -4.37 3.87 -9.58
CA ARG A 10 -3.12 4.62 -9.46
C ARG A 10 -3.36 5.90 -8.67
N LEU A 11 -2.57 6.12 -7.62
CA LEU A 11 -2.65 7.36 -6.87
C LEU A 11 -2.03 8.48 -7.70
N ALA A 12 -2.80 9.54 -7.92
CA ALA A 12 -2.29 10.78 -8.50
C ALA A 12 -1.30 11.45 -7.53
N PRO A 13 -0.35 12.26 -8.02
CA PRO A 13 0.63 12.95 -7.18
C PRO A 13 0.00 14.18 -6.49
N THR A 14 -1.14 14.01 -5.81
CA THR A 14 -1.84 15.07 -5.08
C THR A 14 -1.59 14.95 -3.57
N PRO A 15 -1.73 16.06 -2.81
CA PRO A 15 -1.60 16.03 -1.35
C PRO A 15 -2.52 15.01 -0.69
N GLU A 16 -3.77 14.89 -1.15
CA GLU A 16 -4.78 13.99 -0.57
C GLU A 16 -4.41 12.51 -0.77
N ALA A 17 -3.88 12.18 -1.95
CA ALA A 17 -3.41 10.85 -2.28
C ALA A 17 -2.17 10.46 -1.46
N ARG A 18 -1.24 11.41 -1.29
CA ARG A 18 -0.06 11.25 -0.44
C ARG A 18 -0.45 11.03 1.01
N ASP A 19 -1.37 11.83 1.53
CA ASP A 19 -1.80 11.78 2.92
C ASP A 19 -2.55 10.48 3.20
N PHE A 20 -3.42 10.02 2.28
CA PHE A 20 -4.05 8.70 2.37
C PHE A 20 -3.02 7.56 2.48
N ALA A 21 -1.99 7.58 1.61
CA ALA A 21 -0.95 6.56 1.64
C ALA A 21 -0.12 6.61 2.93
N PHE A 22 0.13 7.82 3.47
CA PHE A 22 0.82 7.98 4.75
C PHE A 22 -0.02 7.44 5.91
N GLU A 23 -1.32 7.70 5.92
CA GLU A 23 -2.22 7.19 6.96
C GLU A 23 -2.33 5.67 6.93
N ALA A 24 -2.40 5.06 5.74
CA ALA A 24 -2.34 3.61 5.60
C ALA A 24 -1.02 3.03 6.16
N LYS A 25 0.12 3.66 5.81
CA LYS A 25 1.44 3.29 6.36
C LYS A 25 1.49 3.44 7.88
N ARG A 26 1.00 4.56 8.42
CA ARG A 26 0.98 4.86 9.86
C ARG A 26 0.12 3.86 10.61
N ALA A 27 -1.06 3.51 10.08
CA ALA A 27 -1.96 2.56 10.70
C ALA A 27 -1.42 1.12 10.67
N ALA A 28 -0.73 0.74 9.58
CA ALA A 28 -0.11 -0.58 9.47
C ALA A 28 1.16 -0.73 10.31
N LEU A 29 2.04 0.28 10.31
CA LEU A 29 3.32 0.21 10.99
C LEU A 29 3.27 0.68 12.45
N GLY A 30 2.41 1.63 12.78
CA GLY A 30 2.33 2.27 14.10
C GLY A 30 2.26 1.25 15.25
N PRO A 31 1.32 0.28 15.22
CA PRO A 31 1.20 -0.76 16.24
C PRO A 31 2.48 -1.60 16.42
N HIS A 32 3.26 -1.83 15.35
CA HIS A 32 4.47 -2.65 15.38
C HIS A 32 5.77 -1.86 15.61
N THR A 33 5.79 -0.55 15.33
CA THR A 33 7.00 0.30 15.38
C THR A 33 7.18 0.98 16.73
N VAL A 34 6.07 1.32 17.41
CA VAL A 34 6.09 1.88 18.78
C VAL A 34 6.74 0.91 19.76
N ALA A 35 6.58 -0.40 19.55
CA ALA A 35 7.12 -1.44 20.42
C ALA A 35 8.65 -1.58 20.40
N ARG A 36 9.39 -1.00 19.43
CA ARG A 36 10.84 -1.24 19.30
C ARG A 36 11.75 -0.01 19.36
N ARG A 37 11.37 1.15 18.80
CA ARG A 37 12.29 2.32 18.73
C ARG A 37 11.62 3.70 18.78
N GLY A 38 10.29 3.78 18.97
CA GLY A 38 9.53 5.03 18.92
C GLY A 38 9.22 5.49 17.49
N TRP A 39 8.10 6.19 17.33
CA TRP A 39 7.65 6.76 16.05
C TRP A 39 8.10 8.22 15.95
N TYR A 40 9.08 8.52 15.08
CA TYR A 40 9.50 9.90 14.83
C TYR A 40 8.79 10.45 13.59
N GLU A 41 7.69 11.17 13.82
CA GLU A 41 6.73 11.52 12.77
C GLU A 41 7.34 12.33 11.62
N ALA A 42 8.16 13.33 11.91
CA ALA A 42 8.79 14.17 10.88
C ALA A 42 9.69 13.35 9.94
N PHE A 43 10.43 12.37 10.48
CA PHE A 43 11.27 11.47 9.69
C PHE A 43 10.41 10.53 8.83
N GLN A 44 9.32 9.99 9.39
CA GLN A 44 8.40 9.12 8.67
C GLN A 44 7.70 9.85 7.52
N ARG A 45 7.28 11.11 7.72
CA ARG A 45 6.67 11.97 6.70
C ARG A 45 7.66 12.32 5.58
N ASN A 46 8.87 12.75 5.92
CA ASN A 46 9.87 13.09 4.90
C ASN A 46 10.25 11.87 4.05
N SER A 47 10.48 10.72 4.68
CA SER A 47 10.77 9.47 3.97
C SER A 47 9.61 9.02 3.08
N HIS A 48 8.37 9.18 3.55
CA HIS A 48 7.16 8.90 2.77
C HIS A 48 7.04 9.80 1.55
N GLU A 49 7.28 11.10 1.71
CA GLU A 49 7.15 12.06 0.61
C GLU A 49 8.15 11.80 -0.53
N GLN A 50 9.38 11.43 -0.20
CA GLN A 50 10.37 11.03 -1.20
C GLN A 50 9.90 9.75 -1.92
N ARG A 51 9.51 8.72 -1.15
CA ARG A 51 9.10 7.44 -1.72
C ARG A 51 7.83 7.51 -2.56
N PHE A 52 6.86 8.32 -2.16
CA PHE A 52 5.61 8.55 -2.90
C PHE A 52 5.85 9.22 -4.25
N ARG A 53 6.90 10.06 -4.37
CA ARG A 53 7.32 10.63 -5.65
C ARG A 53 8.03 9.61 -6.54
N ASP A 54 8.89 8.79 -5.94
CA ASP A 54 9.78 7.90 -6.69
C ASP A 54 9.12 6.57 -7.08
N THR A 55 7.99 6.22 -6.47
CA THR A 55 7.33 4.92 -6.66
C THR A 55 5.90 5.06 -7.17
N SER A 56 5.52 4.20 -8.10
CA SER A 56 4.11 4.09 -8.52
C SER A 56 3.28 3.44 -7.42
N CYS A 57 2.67 4.26 -6.59
CA CYS A 57 1.74 3.84 -5.54
C CYS A 57 0.31 3.74 -6.11
N SER A 58 -0.43 2.71 -5.69
CA SER A 58 -1.83 2.50 -6.05
C SER A 58 -2.66 2.31 -4.78
N ARG A 59 -3.89 2.80 -4.81
CA ARG A 59 -4.93 2.50 -3.84
C ARG A 59 -5.50 1.12 -4.14
N ILE A 60 -5.68 0.33 -3.09
CA ILE A 60 -6.33 -0.98 -3.17
C ILE A 60 -7.82 -0.76 -2.87
N MET A 61 -8.67 -1.18 -3.79
CA MET A 61 -10.12 -1.13 -3.65
C MET A 61 -10.66 -2.54 -3.47
N LEU A 62 -11.56 -2.74 -2.51
CA LEU A 62 -12.30 -3.99 -2.29
C LEU A 62 -13.79 -3.63 -2.20
N LYS A 63 -14.63 -4.13 -3.13
CA LYS A 63 -16.06 -3.79 -3.17
C LYS A 63 -16.30 -2.28 -3.07
N GLU A 64 -15.58 -1.50 -3.89
CA GLU A 64 -15.61 -0.02 -3.91
C GLU A 64 -15.06 0.70 -2.66
N GLN A 65 -14.62 -0.04 -1.65
CA GLN A 65 -14.01 0.54 -0.46
C GLN A 65 -12.49 0.59 -0.59
N ALA A 66 -11.90 1.75 -0.29
CA ALA A 66 -10.45 1.87 -0.17
C ALA A 66 -9.97 1.13 1.08
N VAL A 67 -9.16 0.09 0.90
CA VAL A 67 -8.70 -0.78 2.00
C VAL A 67 -7.22 -0.64 2.33
N GLY A 68 -6.45 0.03 1.46
CA GLY A 68 -5.02 0.20 1.66
C GLY A 68 -4.29 0.75 0.45
N THR A 69 -2.97 0.57 0.46
CA THR A 69 -2.07 0.95 -0.63
C THR A 69 -1.09 -0.16 -0.97
N ILE A 70 -0.68 -0.19 -2.24
CA ILE A 70 0.38 -1.06 -2.75
C ILE A 70 1.30 -0.26 -3.65
N ALA A 71 2.61 -0.46 -3.49
CA ALA A 71 3.63 0.17 -4.30
C ALA A 71 4.50 -0.90 -4.95
N LEU A 72 4.60 -0.86 -6.29
CA LEU A 72 5.36 -1.81 -7.09
C LEU A 72 6.38 -1.07 -7.96
N SER A 73 7.55 -1.68 -8.15
CA SER A 73 8.51 -1.28 -9.18
C SER A 73 8.64 -2.39 -10.22
N ALA A 74 8.55 -2.02 -11.49
CA ALA A 74 8.89 -2.90 -12.59
C ALA A 74 10.40 -2.85 -12.85
N HIS A 75 11.03 -4.01 -12.80
CA HIS A 75 12.41 -4.23 -13.25
C HIS A 75 12.38 -5.09 -14.51
N VAL A 76 13.51 -5.18 -15.21
CA VAL A 76 13.62 -5.89 -16.50
C VAL A 76 13.26 -7.38 -16.37
N ASP A 77 13.58 -7.98 -15.22
CA ASP A 77 13.47 -9.42 -14.96
C ASP A 77 12.41 -9.76 -13.90
N HIS A 78 11.93 -8.78 -13.12
CA HIS A 78 10.96 -9.04 -12.05
C HIS A 78 10.09 -7.84 -11.67
N LEU A 79 9.01 -8.12 -10.95
CA LEU A 79 8.31 -7.13 -10.13
C LEU A 79 8.88 -7.12 -8.73
N ARG A 80 9.17 -5.93 -8.22
CA ARG A 80 9.48 -5.73 -6.82
C ARG A 80 8.27 -5.15 -6.10
N LEU A 81 7.79 -5.88 -5.08
CA LEU A 81 6.89 -5.33 -4.08
C LEU A 81 7.69 -4.42 -3.15
N ASN A 82 7.42 -3.11 -3.20
CA ASN A 82 8.11 -2.13 -2.37
C ASN A 82 7.45 -1.99 -1.02
N GLU A 83 6.13 -1.81 -1.02
CA GLU A 83 5.29 -1.62 0.16
C GLU A 83 3.89 -2.15 -0.11
N ILE A 84 3.26 -2.73 0.92
CA ILE A 84 1.83 -3.01 0.99
C ILE A 84 1.38 -2.62 2.39
N TYR A 85 0.33 -1.81 2.47
CA TYR A 85 -0.25 -1.37 3.74
C TYR A 85 -1.75 -1.48 3.68
N LEU A 86 -2.33 -2.25 4.61
CA LEU A 86 -3.77 -2.36 4.79
C LEU A 86 -4.22 -1.54 5.99
N LEU A 87 -5.39 -0.91 5.88
CA LEU A 87 -6.05 -0.28 7.00
C LEU A 87 -6.44 -1.36 8.04
N PRO A 88 -6.45 -1.04 9.35
CA PRO A 88 -6.60 -2.03 10.42
C PRO A 88 -7.85 -2.91 10.29
N ALA A 89 -8.96 -2.35 9.81
CA ALA A 89 -10.21 -3.09 9.60
C ALA A 89 -10.11 -4.24 8.57
N HIS A 90 -9.04 -4.27 7.78
CA HIS A 90 -8.83 -5.20 6.66
C HIS A 90 -7.56 -6.05 6.81
N GLN A 91 -6.91 -6.00 7.98
CA GLN A 91 -5.74 -6.82 8.30
C GLN A 91 -6.15 -8.25 8.72
N GLU A 92 -5.20 -9.19 8.69
CA GLU A 92 -5.30 -10.57 9.22
C GLU A 92 -6.40 -11.48 8.61
N GLN A 93 -6.90 -11.17 7.41
CA GLN A 93 -7.96 -11.94 6.73
C GLN A 93 -7.48 -12.71 5.48
N GLY A 94 -6.17 -12.87 5.27
CA GLY A 94 -5.62 -13.44 4.02
C GLY A 94 -5.83 -12.55 2.79
N LEU A 95 -6.22 -11.29 3.00
CA LEU A 95 -6.47 -10.30 1.96
C LEU A 95 -5.19 -9.95 1.19
N GLU A 96 -4.04 -9.89 1.86
CA GLU A 96 -2.74 -9.62 1.23
C GLU A 96 -2.36 -10.67 0.18
N THR A 97 -2.52 -11.96 0.49
CA THR A 97 -2.30 -13.06 -0.47
C THR A 97 -3.22 -12.94 -1.67
N THR A 98 -4.48 -12.56 -1.43
CA THR A 98 -5.48 -12.35 -2.47
C THR A 98 -5.09 -11.18 -3.38
N ILE A 99 -4.68 -10.06 -2.79
CA ILE A 99 -4.19 -8.86 -3.48
C ILE A 99 -2.99 -9.19 -4.38
N LEU A 100 -2.00 -9.90 -3.85
CA LEU A 100 -0.80 -10.27 -4.61
C LEU A 100 -1.14 -11.20 -5.77
N ASN A 101 -2.00 -12.19 -5.55
CA ASN A 101 -2.45 -13.10 -6.62
C ASN A 101 -3.21 -12.35 -7.73
N VAL A 102 -4.10 -11.42 -7.39
CA VAL A 102 -4.82 -10.60 -8.37
C VAL A 102 -3.84 -9.73 -9.15
N ARG A 103 -2.88 -9.10 -8.46
CA ARG A 103 -1.94 -8.16 -9.08
C ARG A 103 -0.90 -8.85 -9.96
N LEU A 104 -0.42 -10.03 -9.57
CA LEU A 104 0.51 -10.85 -10.38
C LEU A 104 -0.20 -11.60 -11.52
N GLY A 105 -1.50 -11.87 -11.38
CA GLY A 105 -2.31 -12.53 -12.41
C GLY A 105 -2.73 -11.63 -13.57
N GLN A 106 -2.58 -10.30 -13.46
CA GLN A 106 -2.75 -9.38 -14.57
C GLN A 106 -1.44 -9.31 -15.37
N ARG A 107 -1.38 -10.06 -16.47
CA ARG A 107 -0.27 -9.99 -17.44
C ARG A 107 -0.14 -8.56 -17.97
N TRP A 108 1.11 -8.15 -18.11
CA TRP A 108 1.63 -6.88 -18.61
C TRP A 108 1.13 -6.51 -20.00
#